data_AF-A0A8C6ED21-F1
#
_entry.id   AF-A0A8C6ED21-F1
#
_cell.length_a   1.000
_cell.length_b   1.000
_cell.length_c   1.000
_cell.angle_alpha   90.00
_cell.angle_beta   90.00
_cell.angle_gamma   90.00
#
_symmetry.space_group_name_H-M   'P 1'
#
loop_
_entity.id
_entity.type
_entity.pdbx_description
1 polymer ?
#
loop_
_entity_poly.entity_id
_entity_poly.type
_entity_poly.pdbx_seq_one_letter_code
_entity_poly.pdbx_strand_id
1 'polypeptide(L)'
;LAVSESQLKKMVSKYKHRDLTVRETVNVITLYKDLKPVLDLYVFNSRELMNFTGTIPMPYRGNTYNIPICLWLLDIYPYNPPISFVKPTSSMTIKTGNFLTF
;
A
#
# COMPACT_ATOMS: atom_id res chain seq x y z
N LEU A 1 13.65 10.08 4.64
CA LEU A 1 12.69 10.96 5.34
C LEU A 1 11.58 10.08 5.89
N ALA A 2 11.55 9.85 7.20
CA ALA A 2 10.48 9.11 7.84
C ALA A 2 9.22 9.98 7.85
N VAL A 3 8.07 9.44 7.43
CA VAL A 3 6.79 10.16 7.46
C VAL A 3 6.36 10.29 8.92
N SER A 4 6.03 11.51 9.37
CA SER A 4 5.61 11.72 10.76
C SER A 4 4.16 11.28 10.99
N GLU A 5 3.82 10.90 12.22
CA GLU A 5 2.43 10.56 12.58
C GLU A 5 1.46 11.72 12.32
N SER A 6 1.91 12.96 12.52
CA SER A 6 1.12 14.16 12.21
C SER A 6 0.85 14.33 10.72
N GLN A 7 1.77 13.94 9.84
CA GLN A 7 1.54 13.89 8.40
C GLN A 7 0.52 12.80 8.05
N LEU A 8 0.65 11.60 8.64
CA LEU A 8 -0.30 10.50 8.42
C LEU A 8 -1.72 10.88 8.82
N LYS A 9 -1.90 11.51 9.98
CA LYS A 9 -3.22 12.01 10.44
C LYS A 9 -3.85 13.00 9.45
N LYS A 10 -3.06 13.83 8.78
CA LYS A 10 -3.54 14.74 7.72
C LYS A 10 -3.98 13.95 6.48
N MET A 11 -3.20 12.95 6.07
CA MET A 11 -3.50 12.12 4.89
C MET A 11 -4.81 11.36 5.05
N VAL A 12 -5.08 10.82 6.23
CA VAL A 12 -6.31 10.07 6.50
C VAL A 12 -7.43 10.92 7.11
N SER A 13 -7.38 12.25 6.96
CA SER A 13 -8.35 13.17 7.59
C SER A 13 -9.81 12.87 7.24
N LYS A 14 -10.06 12.32 6.04
CA LYS A 14 -11.38 11.94 5.51
C LYS A 14 -11.82 10.51 5.87
N TYR A 15 -10.98 9.73 6.56
CA TYR A 15 -11.27 8.33 6.91
C TYR A 15 -12.16 8.25 8.15
N LYS A 16 -13.01 7.22 8.23
CA LYS A 16 -13.88 7.00 9.40
C LYS A 16 -13.08 6.58 10.63
N HIS A 17 -12.06 5.73 10.45
CA HIS A 17 -11.28 5.15 11.56
C HIS A 17 -9.81 5.58 11.49
N ARG A 18 -9.58 6.88 11.70
CA ARG A 18 -8.28 7.53 11.52
C ARG A 18 -7.17 6.95 12.41
N ASP A 19 -7.43 6.84 13.71
CA ASP A 19 -6.40 6.40 14.66
C ASP A 19 -5.96 4.95 14.41
N LEU A 20 -6.93 4.08 14.06
CA LEU A 20 -6.64 2.70 13.65
C LEU A 20 -5.81 2.68 12.36
N THR A 21 -6.22 3.45 11.35
CA THR A 21 -5.51 3.51 10.06
C THR A 21 -4.08 4.01 10.24
N VAL A 22 -3.87 5.07 11.04
CA VAL A 22 -2.53 5.61 11.33
C VAL A 22 -1.67 4.60 12.06
N ARG A 23 -2.21 3.93 13.09
CA ARG A 23 -1.48 2.91 13.85
C ARG A 23 -1.01 1.76 12.95
N GLU A 24 -1.90 1.21 12.14
CA GLU A 24 -1.55 0.14 11.19
C GLU A 24 -0.52 0.63 10.16
N THR A 25 -0.67 1.87 9.69
CA THR A 25 0.28 2.47 8.75
C THR A 25 1.68 2.58 9.36
N VAL A 26 1.80 3.03 10.61
CA VAL A 26 3.07 3.10 11.33
C VAL A 26 3.70 1.71 11.48
N ASN A 27 2.90 0.69 11.80
CA ASN A 27 3.40 -0.68 11.89
C ASN A 27 3.97 -1.17 10.55
N VAL A 28 3.23 -0.96 9.46
CA VAL A 28 3.62 -1.40 8.11
C VAL A 28 4.91 -0.73 7.65
N ILE A 29 5.03 0.60 7.76
CA ILE A 29 6.22 1.33 7.30
C ILE A 29 7.45 1.06 8.19
N THR A 30 7.23 0.65 9.43
CA THR A 30 8.30 0.24 10.35
C THR A 30 8.85 -1.15 9.98
N LEU A 31 7.96 -2.07 9.60
CA LEU A 31 8.32 -3.43 9.18
C LEU A 31 8.89 -3.46 7.76
N TYR A 32 8.26 -2.74 6.83
CA TYR A 32 8.61 -2.70 5.41
C TYR A 32 9.08 -1.29 5.04
N LYS A 33 10.38 -1.04 5.19
CA LYS A 33 10.99 0.29 4.98
C LYS A 33 10.89 0.81 3.54
N ASP A 34 10.72 -0.09 2.57
CA ASP A 34 10.58 0.26 1.16
C ASP A 34 9.13 0.64 0.78
N LEU A 35 8.15 0.34 1.64
CA LEU A 35 6.77 0.79 1.47
C LEU A 35 6.61 2.21 1.98
N LYS A 36 6.08 3.09 1.13
CA LYS A 36 5.84 4.49 1.47
C LYS A 36 4.35 4.80 1.41
N PRO A 37 3.79 5.47 2.43
CA PRO A 37 2.43 5.96 2.37
C PRO A 37 2.39 7.20 1.48
N VAL A 38 1.46 7.22 0.53
CA VAL A 38 1.26 8.29 -0.45
C VAL A 38 -0.23 8.60 -0.51
N LEU A 39 -0.59 9.88 -0.67
CA LEU A 39 -1.96 10.30 -0.94
C LEU A 39 -2.09 10.51 -2.44
N ASP A 40 -3.04 9.82 -3.08
CA ASP A 40 -3.18 9.86 -4.53
C ASP A 40 -4.67 9.73 -4.94
N LEU A 41 -5.00 10.13 -6.16
CA LEU A 41 -6.36 10.09 -6.70
C LEU A 41 -6.71 8.67 -7.16
N TYR A 42 -7.69 8.05 -6.49
CA TYR A 42 -8.17 6.73 -6.84
C TYR A 42 -9.14 6.79 -8.03
N VAL A 43 -8.74 6.15 -9.14
CA VAL A 43 -9.34 6.27 -10.48
C VAL A 43 -10.84 5.98 -10.53
N PHE A 44 -11.34 5.02 -9.74
CA PHE A 44 -12.76 4.63 -9.80
C PHE A 44 -13.72 5.64 -9.17
N ASN A 45 -13.27 6.40 -8.17
CA ASN A 45 -14.13 7.28 -7.39
C ASN A 45 -13.69 8.74 -7.42
N SER A 46 -12.60 9.07 -8.13
CA SER A 46 -11.94 10.39 -8.10
C SER A 46 -11.74 10.92 -6.67
N ARG A 47 -11.55 10.00 -5.72
CA ARG A 47 -11.35 10.29 -4.30
C ARG A 47 -9.86 10.21 -4.00
N GLU A 48 -9.37 11.18 -3.25
CA GLU A 48 -8.04 11.08 -2.64
C GLU A 48 -8.05 10.00 -1.56
N LEU A 49 -7.25 8.97 -1.76
CA LEU A 49 -7.06 7.89 -0.81
C LEU A 49 -5.57 7.72 -0.53
N MET A 50 -5.27 7.29 0.69
CA MET A 50 -3.93 6.86 1.04
C MET A 50 -3.67 5.47 0.43
N ASN A 51 -2.50 5.31 -0.17
CA ASN A 51 -1.97 4.03 -0.60
C ASN A 51 -0.56 3.80 -0.07
N PHE A 52 -0.15 2.54 0.04
CA PHE A 52 1.24 2.16 0.15
C PHE A 52 1.78 1.83 -1.22
N THR A 53 2.81 2.53 -1.66
CA THR A 53 3.56 2.17 -2.88
C THR A 53 5.00 1.87 -2.51
N GLY A 54 5.54 0.79 -3.05
CA GLY A 54 6.92 0.37 -2.81
C GLY A 54 7.12 -1.10 -3.13
N THR A 55 8.13 -1.72 -2.54
CA THR A 55 8.43 -3.14 -2.72
C THR A 55 8.32 -3.93 -1.43
N ILE A 56 7.90 -5.19 -1.54
CA ILE A 56 7.96 -6.15 -0.43
C ILE A 56 8.93 -7.30 -0.77
N PRO A 57 9.73 -7.76 0.21
CA PRO A 57 10.60 -8.91 0.00
C PRO A 57 9.77 -10.19 -0.02
N MET A 58 9.84 -10.95 -1.11
CA MET A 58 9.22 -12.27 -1.27
C MET A 58 10.29 -13.35 -1.50
N PRO A 59 10.49 -14.29 -0.56
CA PRO A 59 11.37 -15.43 -0.77
C PRO A 59 10.75 -16.40 -1.77
N TYR A 60 11.51 -16.79 -2.79
CA TYR A 60 11.13 -17.76 -3.79
C TYR A 60 12.36 -18.53 -4.28
N ARG A 61 12.30 -19.88 -4.17
CA ARG A 61 13.37 -20.79 -4.61
C ARG A 61 14.77 -20.41 -4.11
N GLY A 62 14.88 -20.03 -2.83
CA GLY A 62 16.16 -19.68 -2.19
C GLY A 62 16.65 -18.26 -2.45
N ASN A 63 15.95 -17.47 -3.27
CA ASN A 63 16.26 -16.06 -3.52
C ASN A 63 15.14 -15.16 -2.98
N THR A 64 15.47 -13.93 -2.57
CA THR A 64 14.48 -12.92 -2.18
C THR A 64 14.26 -11.93 -3.31
N TYR A 65 13.02 -11.79 -3.77
CA TYR A 65 12.63 -10.86 -4.82
C TYR A 65 11.87 -9.69 -4.21
N ASN A 66 12.22 -8.47 -4.61
CA ASN A 66 11.51 -7.27 -4.19
C ASN A 66 10.34 -7.02 -5.15
N ILE A 67 9.13 -7.41 -4.73
CA ILE A 67 7.94 -7.32 -5.57
C ILE A 67 7.32 -5.93 -5.42
N PRO A 68 7.21 -5.14 -6.50
CA PRO A 68 6.57 -3.83 -6.47
C PRO A 68 5.05 -3.96 -6.31
N ILE A 69 4.52 -3.31 -5.27
CA ILE A 69 3.09 -3.35 -4.95
C ILE A 69 2.52 -1.94 -4.73
N CYS A 70 1.19 -1.88 -4.82
CA CYS A 70 0.39 -0.72 -4.49
C CYS A 70 -0.84 -1.17 -3.69
N LEU A 71 -0.94 -0.76 -2.43
CA LEU A 71 -2.04 -1.12 -1.54
C LEU A 71 -2.89 0.11 -1.24
N TRP A 72 -4.11 0.17 -1.76
CA TRP A 72 -5.04 1.28 -1.51
C TRP A 72 -5.86 1.01 -0.26
N LEU A 73 -5.88 1.98 0.66
CA LEU A 73 -6.74 1.92 1.84
C LEU A 73 -8.04 2.67 1.54
N LEU A 74 -9.18 2.02 1.71
CA LEU A 74 -10.49 2.68 1.60
C LEU A 74 -10.79 3.51 2.85
N ASP A 75 -11.72 4.46 2.74
CA ASP A 75 -12.13 5.38 3.81
C ASP A 75 -12.69 4.70 5.07
N ILE A 76 -13.11 3.44 4.96
CA ILE A 76 -13.60 2.59 6.05
C ILE A 76 -12.61 1.51 6.53
N TYR A 77 -11.35 1.56 6.09
CA TYR A 77 -10.28 0.75 6.68
C TYR A 77 -10.23 0.95 8.21
N PRO A 78 -9.98 -0.08 9.04
CA PRO A 78 -9.58 -1.45 8.69
C PRO A 78 -10.72 -2.45 8.43
N TYR A 79 -11.98 -2.02 8.46
CA TYR A 79 -13.13 -2.93 8.32
C TYR A 79 -13.31 -3.45 6.89
N ASN A 80 -12.87 -2.66 5.90
CA ASN A 80 -12.68 -3.18 4.54
C ASN A 80 -11.20 -3.51 4.30
N PRO A 81 -10.93 -4.64 3.63
CA PRO A 81 -9.57 -4.97 3.21
C PRO A 81 -9.04 -3.94 2.21
N PRO A 82 -7.71 -3.73 2.18
CA PRO A 82 -7.09 -2.87 1.18
C PRO A 82 -7.21 -3.49 -0.22
N ILE A 83 -7.22 -2.63 -1.25
CA ILE A 83 -7.19 -3.08 -2.65
C ILE A 83 -5.71 -3.14 -3.09
N SER A 84 -5.25 -4.32 -3.46
CA SER A 84 -3.85 -4.58 -3.80
C SER A 84 -3.60 -4.73 -5.29
N PHE A 85 -2.58 -4.05 -5.80
CA PHE A 85 -2.08 -4.20 -7.16
C PHE A 85 -0.58 -4.52 -7.16
N VAL A 86 -0.13 -5.28 -8.15
CA VAL A 86 1.29 -5.44 -8.48
C VAL A 86 1.64 -4.39 -9.54
N LYS A 87 2.75 -3.66 -9.34
CA LYS A 87 3.23 -2.63 -10.28
C LYS A 87 4.47 -3.15 -11.02
N PRO A 88 4.33 -3.95 -12.09
CA PRO A 88 5.49 -4.55 -12.76
C PRO A 88 6.46 -3.46 -13.24
N THR A 89 7.75 -3.67 -13.04
CA THR A 89 8.79 -2.85 -13.68
C THR A 89 9.00 -3.31 -15.12
N SER A 90 9.63 -2.47 -15.97
CA SER A 90 9.87 -2.80 -17.38
C SER A 90 10.68 -4.08 -17.61
N SER A 91 11.42 -4.55 -16.60
CA SER A 91 12.18 -5.79 -16.61
C SER A 91 11.41 -7.00 -16.06
N MET A 92 10.21 -6.81 -15.53
CA MET A 92 9.38 -7.87 -14.95
C MET A 92 8.26 -8.28 -15.91
N THR A 93 8.14 -9.58 -16.15
CA THR A 93 6.95 -10.16 -16.81
C THR A 93 6.00 -10.66 -15.73
N ILE A 94 4.76 -10.16 -15.70
CA ILE A 94 3.73 -10.71 -14.81
C ILE A 94 3.41 -12.11 -15.30
N LYS A 95 3.68 -13.12 -14.46
CA LYS A 95 3.19 -14.47 -14.69
C LYS A 95 1.78 -14.57 -14.11
N THR A 96 0.78 -14.67 -14.98
CA THR A 96 -0.61 -14.90 -14.58
C THR A 96 -0.73 -16.21 -13.79
N GLY A 97 -1.55 -16.17 -12.74
CA GLY A 97 -1.83 -17.29 -11.85
C GLY A 97 -3.14 -17.04 -11.10
N ASN A 98 -3.55 -17.98 -10.25
CA ASN A 98 -4.89 -17.99 -9.64
C ASN A 98 -5.27 -16.72 -8.82
N PHE A 99 -4.28 -15.92 -8.41
CA PHE A 99 -4.48 -14.70 -7.59
C PHE A 99 -4.08 -13.40 -8.32
N LEU A 100 -3.70 -13.48 -9.59
CA LEU A 100 -3.26 -12.33 -10.40
C LEU A 100 -4.12 -12.24 -11.66
N THR A 101 -5.03 -11.28 -11.69
CA THR A 101 -5.86 -10.93 -12.84
C THR A 101 -5.44 -9.56 -13.39
N PHE A 102 -5.54 -9.39 -14.71
CA PHE A 102 -5.24 -8.14 -15.43
C PHE A 102 -6.25 -7.04 -15.11
#